data_AF-A0A2U1P711-F1
#
_entry.id   AF-A0A2U1P711-F1
#
_cell.length_a   1.000
_cell.length_b   1.000
_cell.length_c   1.000
_cell.angle_alpha   90.00
_cell.angle_beta   90.00
_cell.angle_gamma   90.00
#
_symmetry.space_group_name_H-M   'P 1'
#
loop_
_entity.id
_entity.type
_entity.pdbx_description
1 polymer ?
#
loop_
_entity_poly.entity_id
_entity_poly.type
_entity_poly.pdbx_seq_one_letter_code
_entity_poly.pdbx_strand_id
1 'polypeptide(L)'
;MEFSKEQIAKYFHLLVLQAANELKVGLTVLKRRCRELGFKRWPQRKLKSLSLLISSLQAENGGSTVDEYIEVVITRLKEEMRRVQENPNYKLAPSTKKLRRKNFKAIYKRKKELNLDPATTIEARPLESITKEEIAQYFHLPIPDMGFKRWPHRTLNSLDLLINTLQAENGGAAVDKCTKEIITSLKEERMRVQQDPDYKLDPTTKKIRQKNFKARFNKRKHLNLVPTTGIDATPLDVIYPTDNTNSEEMEGHYGNDNDGLE
;
A
#
# COMPACT_ATOMS: atom_id res chain seq x y z
N MET A 1 40.93 -12.46 3.36
CA MET A 1 40.20 -11.32 3.95
C MET A 1 38.77 -11.74 4.16
N GLU A 2 38.33 -11.86 5.41
CA GLU A 2 36.95 -12.18 5.73
C GLU A 2 36.19 -10.90 6.02
N PHE A 3 35.16 -10.63 5.22
CA PHE A 3 34.24 -9.52 5.49
C PHE A 3 33.17 -9.98 6.48
N SER A 4 32.92 -9.16 7.49
CA SER A 4 31.81 -9.37 8.43
C SER A 4 30.48 -8.99 7.77
N LYS A 5 29.37 -9.46 8.36
CA LYS A 5 28.02 -9.13 7.89
C LYS A 5 27.78 -7.62 7.92
N GLU A 6 28.27 -6.94 8.95
CA GLU A 6 28.10 -5.50 9.18
C GLU A 6 28.87 -4.69 8.14
N GLN A 7 30.07 -5.14 7.74
CA GLN A 7 30.85 -4.50 6.68
C GLN A 7 30.13 -4.58 5.33
N ILE A 8 29.59 -5.76 4.98
CA ILE A 8 28.86 -5.96 3.72
C ILE A 8 27.54 -5.19 3.73
N ALA A 9 26.85 -5.13 4.89
CA ALA A 9 25.55 -4.48 5.01
C ALA A 9 25.57 -2.98 4.66
N LYS A 10 26.71 -2.30 4.87
CA LYS A 10 26.90 -0.90 4.47
C LYS A 10 26.68 -0.69 2.98
N TYR A 11 26.96 -1.69 2.15
CA TYR A 11 26.88 -1.59 0.68
C TYR A 11 25.58 -2.15 0.10
N PHE A 12 24.60 -2.55 0.92
CA PHE A 12 23.34 -3.13 0.43
C PHE A 12 22.50 -2.16 -0.42
N HIS A 13 22.73 -0.86 -0.29
CA HIS A 13 22.11 0.16 -1.14
C HIS A 13 22.62 0.13 -2.59
N LEU A 14 23.81 -0.43 -2.83
CA LEU A 14 24.45 -0.54 -4.14
C LEU A 14 24.12 -1.86 -4.85
N LEU A 15 24.34 -1.89 -6.16
CA LEU A 15 24.35 -3.14 -6.91
C LEU A 15 25.48 -4.04 -6.41
N VAL A 16 25.28 -5.36 -6.45
CA VAL A 16 26.30 -6.32 -6.00
C VAL A 16 27.63 -6.14 -6.73
N LEU A 17 27.60 -5.71 -7.99
CA LEU A 17 28.79 -5.39 -8.78
C LEU A 17 29.52 -4.16 -8.23
N GLN A 18 28.78 -3.10 -7.95
CA GLN A 18 29.33 -1.87 -7.37
C GLN A 18 29.88 -2.14 -5.96
N ALA A 19 29.14 -2.86 -5.13
CA ALA A 19 29.59 -3.27 -3.80
C ALA A 19 30.90 -4.08 -3.85
N ALA A 20 31.05 -4.97 -4.83
CA ALA A 20 32.29 -5.73 -5.04
C ALA A 20 33.47 -4.83 -5.40
N ASN A 21 33.25 -3.85 -6.28
CA ASN A 21 34.26 -2.86 -6.67
C ASN A 21 34.69 -1.99 -5.48
N GLU A 22 33.73 -1.51 -4.69
CA GLU A 22 33.99 -0.70 -3.48
C GLU A 22 34.77 -1.49 -2.42
N LEU A 23 34.44 -2.78 -2.27
CA LEU A 23 35.15 -3.70 -1.38
C LEU A 23 36.47 -4.22 -1.97
N LYS A 24 36.82 -3.83 -3.19
CA LYS A 24 38.00 -4.28 -3.96
C LYS A 24 38.13 -5.81 -4.00
N VAL A 25 37.01 -6.50 -4.17
CA VAL A 25 36.96 -7.96 -4.29
C VAL A 25 36.27 -8.41 -5.56
N GLY A 26 36.64 -9.60 -6.04
CA GLY A 26 35.94 -10.25 -7.14
C GLY A 26 34.47 -10.53 -6.78
N LEU A 27 33.56 -10.32 -7.74
CA LEU A 27 32.13 -10.54 -7.58
C LEU A 27 31.79 -11.97 -7.09
N THR A 28 32.52 -12.96 -7.58
CA THR A 28 32.38 -14.38 -7.19
C THR A 28 32.76 -14.60 -5.73
N VAL A 29 33.85 -13.97 -5.27
CA VAL A 29 34.31 -14.01 -3.88
C VAL A 29 33.28 -13.36 -2.96
N LEU A 30 32.75 -12.19 -3.32
CA LEU A 30 31.71 -11.52 -2.54
C LEU A 30 30.44 -12.37 -2.45
N LYS A 31 29.99 -12.95 -3.57
CA LYS A 31 28.81 -13.84 -3.59
C LYS A 31 29.01 -15.09 -2.75
N ARG A 32 30.21 -15.70 -2.80
CA ARG A 32 30.56 -16.86 -1.96
C ARG A 32 30.48 -16.49 -0.48
N ARG A 33 31.13 -15.39 -0.09
CA ARG A 33 31.08 -14.88 1.28
C ARG A 33 29.66 -14.55 1.73
N CYS A 34 28.84 -13.99 0.86
CA CYS A 34 27.42 -13.73 1.16
C CYS A 34 26.64 -15.01 1.45
N ARG A 35 26.93 -16.12 0.75
CA ARG A 35 26.28 -17.42 0.99
C ARG A 35 26.72 -18.02 2.32
N GLU A 36 28.01 -17.92 2.66
CA GLU A 36 28.56 -18.36 3.96
C GLU A 36 27.89 -17.61 5.13
N LEU A 37 27.64 -16.31 4.98
CA LEU A 37 26.92 -15.49 5.96
C LEU A 37 25.40 -15.70 5.94
N GLY A 38 24.90 -16.64 5.13
CA GLY A 38 23.48 -17.01 5.05
C GLY A 38 22.61 -16.09 4.18
N PHE A 39 23.17 -15.15 3.41
CA PHE A 39 22.39 -14.29 2.51
C PHE A 39 22.01 -15.03 1.23
N LYS A 40 20.71 -15.36 1.07
CA LYS A 40 20.24 -16.08 -0.12
C LYS A 40 20.14 -15.18 -1.34
N ARG A 41 19.81 -13.90 -1.15
CA ARG A 41 19.66 -12.90 -2.22
C ARG A 41 20.14 -11.54 -1.77
N TRP A 42 20.80 -10.81 -2.67
CA TRP A 42 21.23 -9.44 -2.42
C TRP A 42 20.01 -8.49 -2.30
N PRO A 43 19.89 -7.69 -1.22
CA PRO A 43 18.64 -6.98 -0.90
C PRO A 43 18.41 -5.69 -1.71
N GLN A 44 19.37 -5.26 -2.54
CA GLN A 44 19.31 -3.99 -3.30
C GLN A 44 17.97 -3.75 -4.00
N ARG A 45 17.42 -4.76 -4.70
CA ARG A 45 16.15 -4.61 -5.42
C ARG A 45 14.98 -4.30 -4.49
N LYS A 46 14.98 -4.88 -3.28
CA LYS A 46 13.95 -4.61 -2.26
C LYS A 46 14.14 -3.19 -1.71
N LEU A 47 15.37 -2.83 -1.35
CA LEU A 47 15.71 -1.52 -0.79
C LEU A 47 15.41 -0.38 -1.76
N LYS A 48 15.81 -0.49 -3.03
CA LYS A 48 15.52 0.51 -4.07
C LYS A 48 14.02 0.74 -4.25
N SER A 49 13.23 -0.34 -4.23
CA SER A 49 11.77 -0.22 -4.36
C SER A 49 11.09 0.38 -3.12
N LEU A 50 11.62 0.15 -1.91
CA LEU A 50 11.14 0.80 -0.68
C LEU A 50 11.54 2.28 -0.64
N SER A 51 12.79 2.59 -0.99
CA SER A 51 13.31 3.95 -1.09
C SER A 51 12.49 4.78 -2.08
N LEU A 52 12.22 4.27 -3.29
CA LEU A 52 11.37 4.95 -4.26
C LEU A 52 9.96 5.20 -3.72
N LEU A 53 9.34 4.20 -3.07
CA LEU A 53 8.02 4.35 -2.47
C LEU A 53 8.01 5.41 -1.35
N ILE A 54 9.04 5.45 -0.51
CA ILE A 54 9.18 6.46 0.55
C ILE A 54 9.33 7.86 -0.05
N SER A 55 10.25 8.05 -1.00
CA SER A 55 10.47 9.34 -1.65
C SER A 55 9.22 9.85 -2.36
N SER A 56 8.50 8.95 -3.01
CA SER A 56 7.19 9.22 -3.59
C SER A 56 6.17 9.75 -2.58
N LEU A 57 6.00 9.06 -1.46
CA LEU A 57 5.07 9.46 -0.40
C LEU A 57 5.51 10.77 0.29
N GLN A 58 6.81 10.99 0.46
CA GLN A 58 7.35 12.24 1.00
C GLN A 58 7.08 13.42 0.07
N ALA A 59 7.20 13.23 -1.25
CA ALA A 59 6.89 14.26 -2.23
C ALA A 59 5.40 14.65 -2.22
N GLU A 60 4.51 13.69 -1.96
CA GLU A 60 3.07 13.96 -1.77
C GLU A 60 2.78 14.67 -0.45
N ASN A 61 3.53 14.38 0.61
CA ASN A 61 3.33 14.97 1.94
C ASN A 61 3.93 16.39 2.09
N GLY A 62 4.76 16.83 1.14
CA GLY A 62 5.41 18.15 1.14
C GLY A 62 4.50 19.33 0.74
N GLY A 63 3.18 19.12 0.64
CA GLY A 63 2.20 20.18 0.36
C GLY A 63 1.84 21.05 1.58
N SER A 64 0.82 21.91 1.45
CA SER A 64 0.43 22.91 2.47
C SER A 64 -0.10 22.33 3.80
N THR A 65 -0.41 21.02 3.86
CA THR A 65 -0.86 20.33 5.08
C THR A 65 -0.12 19.01 5.20
N VAL A 66 0.69 18.84 6.24
CA VAL A 66 1.32 17.56 6.58
C VAL A 66 0.22 16.58 6.99
N ASP A 67 0.12 15.46 6.27
CA ASP A 67 -0.78 14.38 6.62
C ASP A 67 -0.09 13.43 7.60
N GLU A 68 -0.54 13.45 8.85
CA GLU A 68 -0.06 12.58 9.93
C GLU A 68 -0.13 11.10 9.53
N TYR A 69 -1.12 10.71 8.73
CA TYR A 69 -1.27 9.32 8.27
C TYR A 69 -0.15 8.91 7.31
N ILE A 70 0.24 9.80 6.40
CA ILE A 70 1.33 9.54 5.44
C ILE A 70 2.66 9.42 6.19
N GLU A 71 2.90 10.24 7.21
CA GLU A 71 4.09 10.14 8.06
C GLU A 71 4.19 8.80 8.80
N VAL A 72 3.07 8.29 9.34
CA VAL A 72 3.04 6.95 9.96
C VAL A 72 3.39 5.86 8.94
N VAL A 73 2.91 5.98 7.71
CA VAL A 73 3.22 5.03 6.63
C VAL A 73 4.70 5.10 6.24
N ILE A 74 5.24 6.31 6.07
CA ILE A 74 6.67 6.53 5.80
C ILE A 74 7.53 5.93 6.91
N THR A 75 7.15 6.16 8.17
CA THR A 75 7.85 5.61 9.34
C THR A 75 7.85 4.09 9.32
N ARG A 76 6.71 3.45 9.03
CA ARG A 76 6.61 1.99 8.92
C ARG A 76 7.45 1.43 7.76
N LEU A 77 7.48 2.12 6.62
CA LEU A 77 8.30 1.71 5.47
C LEU A 77 9.80 1.85 5.75
N LYS A 78 10.21 2.90 6.49
CA LYS A 78 11.60 3.07 6.97
C LYS A 78 12.01 1.95 7.91
N GLU A 79 11.13 1.53 8.83
CA GLU A 79 11.39 0.39 9.71
C GLU A 79 11.50 -0.93 8.94
N GLU A 80 10.62 -1.19 7.96
CA GLU A 80 10.77 -2.37 7.11
C GLU A 80 12.07 -2.34 6.27
N MET A 81 12.50 -1.15 5.83
CA MET A 81 13.77 -0.97 5.15
C MET A 81 14.96 -1.29 6.06
N ARG A 82 14.92 -0.84 7.33
CA ARG A 82 15.91 -1.16 8.37
C ARG A 82 16.00 -2.68 8.59
N ARG A 83 14.86 -3.37 8.73
CA ARG A 83 14.81 -4.83 8.89
C ARG A 83 15.40 -5.59 7.70
N VAL A 84 15.21 -5.09 6.47
CA VAL A 84 15.84 -5.67 5.27
C VAL A 84 17.36 -5.46 5.27
N GLN A 85 17.84 -4.34 5.81
CA GLN A 85 19.26 -4.04 5.91
C GLN A 85 19.94 -4.90 6.98
N GLU A 86 19.28 -5.16 8.11
CA GLU A 86 19.79 -6.06 9.16
C GLU A 86 19.70 -7.54 8.74
N ASN A 87 18.65 -7.89 8.00
CA ASN A 87 18.43 -9.25 7.53
C ASN A 87 18.00 -9.24 6.05
N PRO A 88 18.91 -9.50 5.11
CA PRO A 88 18.58 -9.58 3.67
C PRO A 88 17.47 -10.59 3.33
N ASN A 89 17.33 -11.64 4.15
CA ASN A 89 16.32 -12.67 4.00
C ASN A 89 14.96 -12.26 4.59
N TYR A 90 14.84 -11.09 5.20
CA TYR A 90 13.59 -10.59 5.76
C TYR A 90 12.48 -10.57 4.71
N LYS A 91 11.31 -11.07 5.13
CA LYS A 91 10.08 -11.10 4.34
C LYS A 91 9.26 -9.87 4.70
N LEU A 92 9.11 -8.95 3.73
CA LEU A 92 8.27 -7.77 3.88
C LEU A 92 6.83 -8.14 4.22
N ALA A 93 6.15 -7.24 4.92
CA ALA A 93 4.75 -7.43 5.30
C ALA A 93 3.87 -7.57 4.03
N PRO A 94 2.77 -8.35 4.10
CA PRO A 94 1.84 -8.49 2.97
C PRO A 94 1.29 -7.14 2.48
N SER A 95 1.00 -6.21 3.40
CA SER A 95 0.56 -4.85 3.08
C SER A 95 1.61 -4.08 2.28
N THR A 96 2.87 -4.11 2.71
CA THR A 96 4.00 -3.47 2.04
C THR A 96 4.26 -4.05 0.66
N LYS A 97 4.18 -5.38 0.50
CA LYS A 97 4.26 -6.04 -0.82
C LYS A 97 3.14 -5.58 -1.76
N LYS A 98 1.92 -5.45 -1.25
CA LYS A 98 0.76 -5.00 -2.02
C LYS A 98 0.92 -3.54 -2.45
N LEU A 99 1.35 -2.67 -1.54
CA LEU A 99 1.61 -1.26 -1.81
C LEU A 99 2.71 -1.09 -2.88
N ARG A 100 3.82 -1.83 -2.75
CA ARG A 100 4.89 -1.85 -3.75
C ARG A 100 4.39 -2.31 -5.13
N ARG A 101 3.55 -3.34 -5.20
CA ARG A 101 2.99 -3.82 -6.48
C ARG A 101 2.10 -2.75 -7.13
N LYS A 102 1.27 -2.06 -6.35
CA LYS A 102 0.42 -0.98 -6.87
C LYS A 102 1.23 0.21 -7.35
N ASN A 103 2.21 0.66 -6.56
CA ASN A 103 3.12 1.73 -6.94
C ASN A 103 3.87 1.38 -8.25
N PHE A 104 4.38 0.15 -8.36
CA PHE A 104 5.00 -0.31 -9.61
C PHE A 104 4.04 -0.27 -10.80
N LYS A 105 2.79 -0.74 -10.63
CA LYS A 105 1.77 -0.70 -11.70
C LYS A 105 1.43 0.75 -12.10
N ALA A 106 1.35 1.65 -11.14
CA ALA A 106 1.08 3.06 -11.37
C ALA A 106 2.23 3.74 -12.14
N ILE A 107 3.48 3.51 -11.73
CA ILE A 107 4.67 4.01 -12.43
C ILE A 107 4.75 3.44 -13.85
N TYR A 108 4.49 2.14 -14.02
CA TYR A 108 4.48 1.50 -15.34
C TYR A 108 3.42 2.10 -16.26
N LYS A 109 2.19 2.28 -15.77
CA LYS A 109 1.09 2.90 -16.53
C LYS A 109 1.46 4.31 -16.99
N ARG A 110 2.01 5.12 -16.08
CA ARG A 110 2.49 6.48 -16.38
C ARG A 110 3.60 6.48 -17.44
N LYS A 111 4.59 5.60 -17.33
CA LYS A 111 5.67 5.47 -18.34
C LYS A 111 5.10 5.15 -19.72
N LYS A 112 4.14 4.23 -19.77
CA LYS A 112 3.45 3.86 -21.02
C LYS A 112 2.68 5.04 -21.60
N GLU A 113 1.96 5.80 -20.78
CA GLU A 113 1.20 6.98 -21.21
C GLU A 113 2.12 8.11 -21.71
N LEU A 114 3.33 8.25 -21.13
CA LEU A 114 4.34 9.23 -21.54
C LEU A 114 5.30 8.74 -22.64
N ASN A 115 5.09 7.54 -23.19
CA ASN A 115 6.02 6.88 -24.14
C ASN A 115 7.48 6.87 -23.65
N LEU A 116 7.71 6.77 -22.34
CA LEU A 116 9.04 6.71 -21.74
C LEU A 116 9.55 5.26 -21.72
N ASP A 117 10.82 5.07 -22.06
CA ASP A 117 11.44 3.76 -22.00
C ASP A 117 11.33 3.12 -20.60
N PRO A 118 11.08 1.79 -20.54
CA PRO A 118 10.98 1.08 -19.28
C PRO A 118 12.30 1.15 -18.48
N ALA A 119 13.44 1.32 -19.16
CA ALA A 119 14.78 1.46 -18.59
C ALA A 119 15.10 2.86 -18.03
N THR A 120 14.34 3.90 -18.40
CA THR A 120 14.60 5.28 -17.94
C THR A 120 14.40 5.38 -16.43
N THR A 121 15.43 5.78 -15.70
CA THR A 121 15.32 6.04 -14.26
C THR A 121 14.42 7.25 -14.06
N ILE A 122 13.20 7.04 -13.54
CA ILE A 122 12.36 8.15 -13.10
C ILE A 122 12.84 8.50 -11.69
N GLU A 123 13.60 9.58 -11.59
CA GLU A 123 13.82 10.32 -10.34
C GLU A 123 12.47 10.65 -9.70
N ALA A 124 12.40 10.61 -8.37
CA ALA A 124 11.16 10.69 -7.60
C ALA A 124 10.30 11.90 -8.02
N ARG A 125 9.24 11.66 -8.81
CA ARG A 125 8.14 12.61 -9.03
C ARG A 125 6.94 12.22 -8.16
N PRO A 126 6.16 13.21 -7.68
CA PRO A 126 4.94 12.96 -6.91
C PRO A 126 4.02 11.94 -7.62
N LEU A 127 3.41 11.00 -6.89
CA LEU A 127 2.31 10.24 -7.49
C LEU A 127 1.06 11.11 -7.47
N GLU A 128 0.56 11.39 -8.65
CA GLU A 128 -0.83 11.82 -8.83
C GLU A 128 -1.81 10.62 -8.73
N SER A 129 -1.34 9.42 -8.33
CA SER A 129 -2.03 8.15 -8.62
C SER A 129 -2.12 7.12 -7.49
N ILE A 130 -1.69 7.42 -6.27
CA ILE A 130 -2.07 6.63 -5.09
C ILE A 130 -2.86 7.55 -4.17
N THR A 131 -4.17 7.38 -4.10
CA THR A 131 -4.98 8.24 -3.24
C THR A 131 -4.86 7.84 -1.77
N LYS A 132 -5.09 8.77 -0.85
CA LYS A 132 -5.06 8.53 0.61
C LYS A 132 -5.99 7.38 1.02
N GLU A 133 -7.13 7.24 0.33
CA GLU A 133 -8.10 6.16 0.52
C GLU A 133 -7.52 4.79 0.14
N GLU A 134 -6.66 4.75 -0.87
CA GLU A 134 -6.02 3.51 -1.30
C GLU A 134 -4.96 3.08 -0.31
N ILE A 135 -4.15 4.00 0.23
CA ILE A 135 -3.17 3.69 1.30
C ILE A 135 -3.92 3.20 2.55
N ALA A 136 -5.02 3.87 2.92
CA ALA A 136 -5.89 3.53 4.05
C ALA A 136 -6.53 2.13 3.91
N GLN A 137 -6.95 1.72 2.71
CA GLN A 137 -7.52 0.39 2.47
C GLN A 137 -6.51 -0.76 2.65
N TYR A 138 -5.20 -0.50 2.64
CA TYR A 138 -4.17 -1.55 2.71
C TYR A 138 -3.56 -1.79 4.09
N PHE A 139 -3.76 -0.88 5.05
CA PHE A 139 -3.22 -1.01 6.41
C PHE A 139 -4.21 -1.56 7.44
N HIS A 140 -5.14 -2.44 7.06
CA HIS A 140 -6.01 -3.17 8.00
C HIS A 140 -5.34 -4.33 8.77
N LEU A 141 -4.01 -4.34 8.97
CA LEU A 141 -3.33 -5.34 9.82
C LEU A 141 -2.53 -4.68 10.95
N PRO A 142 -2.87 -4.94 12.23
CA PRO A 142 -2.16 -4.46 13.42
C PRO A 142 -0.70 -4.93 13.47
N ILE A 143 0.11 -4.21 14.24
CA ILE A 143 1.39 -4.68 14.78
C ILE A 143 1.09 -5.86 15.71
N PRO A 144 1.72 -7.05 15.55
CA PRO A 144 1.68 -8.07 16.59
C PRO A 144 2.69 -7.68 17.66
N ASP A 145 2.25 -6.83 18.60
CA ASP A 145 2.74 -6.73 19.98
C ASP A 145 1.92 -5.64 20.66
N MET A 146 0.87 -6.07 21.37
CA MET A 146 0.12 -5.34 22.43
C MET A 146 -1.24 -6.01 22.72
N GLY A 147 -1.39 -7.34 22.63
CA GLY A 147 -2.57 -8.06 23.20
C GLY A 147 -3.99 -7.72 22.69
N PHE A 148 -4.19 -6.77 21.78
CA PHE A 148 -5.53 -6.34 21.32
C PHE A 148 -6.01 -7.14 20.11
N LYS A 149 -7.29 -7.55 20.13
CA LYS A 149 -7.88 -8.43 19.10
C LYS A 149 -8.08 -7.76 17.73
N ARG A 150 -8.31 -6.43 17.67
CA ARG A 150 -8.49 -5.66 16.41
C ARG A 150 -8.56 -4.14 16.67
N TRP A 151 -7.79 -3.32 15.96
CA TRP A 151 -7.90 -1.85 16.08
C TRP A 151 -9.21 -1.31 15.46
N PRO A 152 -9.94 -0.39 16.11
CA PRO A 152 -11.31 0.01 15.74
C PRO A 152 -11.38 1.06 14.62
N HIS A 153 -10.56 0.95 13.57
CA HIS A 153 -10.50 1.93 12.46
C HIS A 153 -11.87 2.19 11.79
N ARG A 154 -12.71 1.15 11.64
CA ARG A 154 -14.08 1.32 11.08
C ARG A 154 -14.96 2.18 11.98
N THR A 155 -14.75 2.09 13.28
CA THR A 155 -15.50 2.85 14.27
C THR A 155 -15.02 4.29 14.28
N LEU A 156 -13.71 4.52 14.35
CA LEU A 156 -13.09 5.85 14.32
C LEU A 156 -13.45 6.61 13.03
N ASN A 157 -13.23 6.01 11.86
CA ASN A 157 -13.55 6.65 10.57
C ASN A 157 -15.06 6.94 10.42
N SER A 158 -15.91 6.10 11.02
CA SER A 158 -17.35 6.31 10.99
C SER A 158 -17.80 7.45 11.93
N LEU A 159 -17.11 7.66 13.05
CA LEU A 159 -17.35 8.77 13.96
C LEU A 159 -16.86 10.08 13.36
N ASP A 160 -15.65 10.10 12.78
CA ASP A 160 -15.08 11.28 12.10
C ASP A 160 -15.99 11.77 10.98
N LEU A 161 -16.49 10.84 10.17
CA LEU A 161 -17.36 11.16 9.05
C LEU A 161 -18.73 11.67 9.49
N LEU A 162 -19.25 11.18 10.62
CA LEU A 162 -20.48 11.67 11.22
C LEU A 162 -20.29 13.08 11.79
N ILE A 163 -19.21 13.30 12.55
CA ILE A 163 -18.83 14.61 13.10
C ILE A 163 -18.72 15.64 11.97
N ASN A 164 -18.00 15.31 10.90
CA ASN A 164 -17.84 16.19 9.74
C ASN A 164 -19.16 16.48 9.02
N THR A 165 -20.05 15.48 8.88
CA THR A 165 -21.38 15.74 8.28
C THR A 165 -22.23 16.69 9.13
N LEU A 166 -22.23 16.52 10.45
CA LEU A 166 -22.97 17.41 11.37
C LEU A 166 -22.36 18.81 11.42
N GLN A 167 -21.05 18.94 11.21
CA GLN A 167 -20.40 20.25 11.12
C GLN A 167 -20.66 20.94 9.77
N ALA A 168 -20.66 20.20 8.66
CA ALA A 168 -20.88 20.73 7.32
C ALA A 168 -22.33 21.15 7.06
N GLU A 169 -23.32 20.44 7.62
CA GLU A 169 -24.74 20.78 7.51
C GLU A 169 -25.11 22.09 8.25
N ASN A 170 -24.20 22.65 9.06
CA ASN A 170 -24.46 23.76 9.97
C ASN A 170 -23.59 25.01 9.73
N GLY A 171 -23.09 25.19 8.50
CA GLY A 171 -22.19 26.26 8.07
C GLY A 171 -22.78 27.68 7.99
N GLY A 172 -23.52 28.14 9.00
CA GLY A 172 -23.94 29.54 9.14
C GLY A 172 -25.29 29.75 9.84
N ALA A 173 -25.25 30.33 11.04
CA ALA A 173 -26.35 30.81 11.89
C ALA A 173 -27.12 29.76 12.74
N ALA A 174 -27.08 29.99 14.05
CA ALA A 174 -27.82 29.32 15.13
C ALA A 174 -27.77 27.79 15.16
N VAL A 175 -26.58 27.22 15.41
CA VAL A 175 -26.45 25.79 15.72
C VAL A 175 -27.27 25.46 16.98
N ASP A 176 -28.30 24.65 16.78
CA ASP A 176 -29.16 24.09 17.82
C ASP A 176 -28.31 23.47 18.94
N LYS A 177 -28.65 23.79 20.19
CA LYS A 177 -27.89 23.39 21.38
C LYS A 177 -27.71 21.87 21.44
N CYS A 178 -28.76 21.13 21.09
CA CYS A 178 -28.75 19.66 21.05
C CYS A 178 -27.72 19.11 20.04
N THR A 179 -27.54 19.75 18.88
CA THR A 179 -26.58 19.29 17.87
C THR A 179 -25.13 19.49 18.32
N LYS A 180 -24.84 20.59 19.04
CA LYS A 180 -23.52 20.82 19.66
C LYS A 180 -23.20 19.74 20.69
N GLU A 181 -24.17 19.42 21.55
CA GLU A 181 -24.04 18.39 22.59
C GLU A 181 -23.80 16.99 21.99
N ILE A 182 -24.47 16.67 20.88
CA ILE A 182 -24.23 15.43 20.13
C ILE A 182 -22.80 15.40 19.57
N ILE A 183 -22.32 16.49 18.95
CA ILE A 183 -20.95 16.54 18.41
C ILE A 183 -19.91 16.37 19.52
N THR A 184 -20.10 17.00 20.69
CA THR A 184 -19.19 16.83 21.83
C THR A 184 -19.18 15.39 22.33
N SER A 185 -20.35 14.76 22.49
CA SER A 185 -20.47 13.35 22.90
C SER A 185 -19.78 12.40 21.90
N LEU A 186 -19.95 12.63 20.60
CA LEU A 186 -19.29 11.83 19.56
C LEU A 186 -17.77 11.98 19.56
N LYS A 187 -17.24 13.18 19.85
CA LYS A 187 -15.80 13.43 19.99
C LYS A 187 -15.22 12.73 21.22
N GLU A 188 -15.94 12.75 22.34
CA GLU A 188 -15.54 12.02 23.55
C GLU A 188 -15.52 10.51 23.33
N GLU A 189 -16.56 9.94 22.73
CA GLU A 189 -16.60 8.50 22.43
C GLU A 189 -15.50 8.10 21.44
N ARG A 190 -15.18 8.95 20.45
CA ARG A 190 -14.04 8.73 19.56
C ARG A 190 -12.72 8.67 20.36
N MET A 191 -12.51 9.58 21.30
CA MET A 191 -11.31 9.58 22.16
C MET A 191 -11.23 8.32 23.03
N ARG A 192 -12.37 7.85 23.57
CA ARG A 192 -12.43 6.59 24.34
C ARG A 192 -12.10 5.37 23.49
N VAL A 193 -12.62 5.28 22.26
CA VAL A 193 -12.30 4.19 21.31
C VAL A 193 -10.83 4.23 20.87
N GLN A 194 -10.21 5.41 20.84
CA GLN A 194 -8.79 5.56 20.53
C GLN A 194 -7.89 5.09 21.69
N GLN A 195 -8.30 5.33 22.93
CA GLN A 195 -7.57 4.94 24.14
C GLN A 195 -7.80 3.46 24.51
N ASP A 196 -9.01 2.97 24.33
CA ASP A 196 -9.41 1.57 24.56
C ASP A 196 -10.08 0.99 23.29
N PRO A 197 -9.35 0.16 22.52
CA PRO A 197 -9.86 -0.52 21.34
C PRO A 197 -11.09 -1.41 21.57
N ASP A 198 -11.27 -1.93 22.78
CA ASP A 198 -12.40 -2.80 23.16
C ASP A 198 -13.58 -2.01 23.75
N TYR A 199 -13.48 -0.66 23.76
CA TYR A 199 -14.52 0.23 24.25
C TYR A 199 -15.85 0.04 23.51
N LYS A 200 -16.91 -0.22 24.29
CA LYS A 200 -18.27 -0.35 23.78
C LYS A 200 -18.91 1.03 23.65
N LEU A 201 -19.09 1.48 22.41
CA LEU A 201 -19.85 2.70 22.11
C LEU A 201 -21.24 2.68 22.75
N ASP A 202 -21.73 3.87 23.08
CA ASP A 202 -23.06 4.09 23.61
C ASP A 202 -24.14 3.60 22.61
N PRO A 203 -25.24 3.00 23.09
CA PRO A 203 -26.36 2.60 22.23
C PRO A 203 -26.91 3.76 21.36
N THR A 204 -26.90 4.98 21.89
CA THR A 204 -27.36 6.19 21.19
C THR A 204 -26.43 6.51 20.03
N THR A 205 -25.12 6.50 20.27
CA THR A 205 -24.08 6.73 19.25
C THR A 205 -24.12 5.65 18.16
N LYS A 206 -24.31 4.38 18.53
CA LYS A 206 -24.53 3.30 17.55
C LYS A 206 -25.74 3.56 16.66
N LYS A 207 -26.86 4.00 17.24
CA LYS A 207 -28.11 4.28 16.51
C LYS A 207 -27.95 5.45 15.54
N ILE A 208 -27.27 6.52 15.96
CA ILE A 208 -26.99 7.70 15.11
C ILE A 208 -26.09 7.30 13.93
N ARG A 209 -25.00 6.55 14.19
CA ARG A 209 -24.10 6.04 13.14
C ARG A 209 -24.83 5.19 12.11
N GLN A 210 -25.71 4.29 12.55
CA GLN A 210 -26.50 3.44 11.67
C GLN A 210 -27.45 4.26 10.79
N LYS A 211 -28.14 5.25 11.37
CA LYS A 211 -29.02 6.17 10.63
C LYS A 211 -28.24 6.98 9.59
N ASN A 212 -27.10 7.55 9.95
CA ASN A 212 -26.25 8.30 9.02
C ASN A 212 -25.74 7.42 7.87
N PHE A 213 -25.30 6.18 8.17
CA PHE A 213 -24.92 5.22 7.13
C PHE A 213 -26.07 4.92 6.16
N LYS A 214 -27.28 4.64 6.69
CA LYS A 214 -28.48 4.38 5.87
C LYS A 214 -28.84 5.59 5.00
N ALA A 215 -28.79 6.80 5.56
CA ALA A 215 -29.08 8.03 4.83
C ALA A 215 -28.08 8.25 3.68
N ARG A 216 -26.78 8.06 3.93
CA ARG A 216 -25.74 8.20 2.90
C ARG A 216 -25.80 7.10 1.83
N PHE A 217 -26.13 5.87 2.23
CA PHE A 217 -26.37 4.77 1.30
C PHE A 217 -27.55 5.08 0.38
N ASN A 218 -28.66 5.57 0.93
CA ASN A 218 -29.84 5.96 0.16
C ASN A 218 -29.53 7.16 -0.76
N LYS A 219 -28.85 8.21 -0.28
CA LYS A 219 -28.40 9.34 -1.13
C LYS A 219 -27.60 8.86 -2.34
N ARG A 220 -26.65 7.94 -2.16
CA ARG A 220 -25.87 7.34 -3.28
C ARG A 220 -26.72 6.49 -4.22
N LYS A 221 -27.72 5.77 -3.70
CA LYS A 221 -28.63 4.98 -4.52
C LYS A 221 -29.51 5.86 -5.42
N HIS A 222 -29.98 7.00 -4.91
CA HIS A 222 -30.82 7.94 -5.65
C HIS A 222 -30.04 8.79 -6.69
N LEU A 223 -28.76 9.08 -6.45
CA LEU A 223 -27.88 9.73 -7.44
C LEU A 223 -27.61 8.87 -8.69
N ASN A 224 -27.86 7.56 -8.62
CA ASN A 224 -27.64 6.61 -9.73
C ASN A 224 -28.94 6.23 -10.48
N LEU A 225 -30.02 7.00 -10.33
CA LEU A 225 -31.29 6.78 -11.03
C LEU A 225 -31.83 8.11 -11.57
N VAL A 226 -31.24 8.56 -12.68
CA VAL A 226 -31.95 9.36 -13.69
C VAL A 226 -32.01 8.50 -14.95
N PRO A 227 -33.16 7.90 -15.28
CA PRO A 227 -33.39 7.31 -16.60
C PRO A 227 -33.77 8.45 -17.54
N THR A 228 -32.87 8.86 -18.43
CA THR A 228 -33.28 9.59 -19.64
C THR A 228 -33.85 8.58 -20.62
N THR A 229 -35.16 8.70 -20.86
CA THR A 229 -35.92 7.99 -21.90
C THR A 229 -35.33 8.23 -23.31
N GLY A 230 -35.51 7.25 -24.20
CA GLY A 230 -34.89 7.05 -25.54
C GLY A 230 -34.96 8.21 -26.52
N ILE A 231 -34.31 8.18 -27.68
CA ILE A 231 -34.35 7.24 -28.84
C ILE A 231 -33.01 7.49 -29.61
N ASP A 232 -32.27 6.53 -30.18
CA ASP A 232 -32.53 5.88 -31.47
C ASP A 232 -31.49 4.77 -31.76
N ALA A 233 -31.93 3.79 -32.55
CA ALA A 233 -31.22 2.59 -33.03
C ALA A 233 -29.94 2.94 -33.84
N THR A 234 -28.92 2.09 -33.97
CA THR A 234 -28.93 0.82 -34.72
C THR A 234 -27.61 0.04 -34.49
N PRO A 235 -27.65 -1.31 -34.47
CA PRO A 235 -26.51 -2.20 -34.24
C PRO A 235 -25.85 -2.69 -35.55
N LEU A 236 -24.56 -3.04 -35.51
CA LEU A 236 -24.02 -4.23 -36.20
C LEU A 236 -22.54 -4.46 -35.87
N ASP A 237 -22.26 -5.74 -35.65
CA ASP A 237 -20.98 -6.39 -35.44
C ASP A 237 -19.91 -6.03 -36.47
N VAL A 238 -18.65 -5.91 -36.02
CA VAL A 238 -17.49 -6.25 -36.84
C VAL A 238 -16.41 -6.93 -35.97
N ILE A 239 -16.47 -8.27 -36.00
CA ILE A 239 -15.32 -9.17 -36.17
C ILE A 239 -14.39 -9.39 -34.95
N TYR A 240 -14.68 -10.45 -34.19
CA TYR A 240 -13.62 -11.40 -33.83
C TYR A 240 -13.38 -12.34 -35.02
N PRO A 241 -12.14 -12.84 -35.19
CA PRO A 241 -12.02 -14.30 -35.24
C PRO A 241 -10.98 -14.80 -34.24
N THR A 242 -11.36 -15.81 -33.50
CA THR A 242 -10.47 -16.73 -32.80
C THR A 242 -9.77 -17.66 -33.79
N ASP A 243 -8.65 -18.21 -33.29
CA ASP A 243 -8.00 -19.46 -33.69
C ASP A 243 -7.08 -19.44 -34.92
N ASN A 244 -5.77 -19.54 -34.67
CA ASN A 244 -5.06 -20.74 -35.12
C ASN A 244 -3.87 -21.10 -34.22
N THR A 245 -3.83 -22.39 -33.92
CA THR A 245 -2.78 -23.20 -33.33
C THR A 245 -1.63 -23.36 -34.35
N ASN A 246 -0.39 -23.20 -33.89
CA ASN A 246 0.84 -23.81 -34.44
C ASN A 246 1.82 -23.82 -33.24
N SER A 247 1.96 -24.88 -32.45
CA SER A 247 2.77 -26.09 -32.71
C SER A 247 4.09 -25.81 -33.42
N GLU A 248 5.13 -25.57 -32.62
CA GLU A 248 6.47 -26.11 -32.86
C GLU A 248 7.05 -26.57 -31.52
N GLU A 249 7.10 -27.89 -31.38
CA GLU A 249 7.94 -28.63 -30.46
C GLU A 249 9.41 -28.46 -30.88
N MET A 250 10.32 -28.32 -29.92
CA MET A 250 11.71 -28.74 -30.11
C MET A 250 12.06 -29.68 -28.96
N GLU A 251 12.06 -30.96 -29.30
CA GLU A 251 12.64 -32.04 -28.53
C GLU A 251 14.13 -31.79 -28.25
N GLY A 252 14.56 -32.28 -27.09
CA GLY A 252 15.96 -32.54 -26.74
C GLY A 252 15.97 -33.61 -25.64
N HIS A 253 16.24 -34.84 -26.07
CA HIS A 253 15.96 -36.13 -25.43
C HIS A 253 16.99 -36.54 -24.35
N TYR A 254 16.52 -37.31 -23.36
CA TYR A 254 17.21 -38.23 -22.42
C TYR A 254 18.25 -37.64 -21.42
N GLY A 255 18.34 -38.09 -20.16
CA GLY A 255 17.97 -39.39 -19.63
C GLY A 255 17.43 -39.34 -18.20
N ASN A 256 16.63 -40.37 -17.96
CA ASN A 256 15.98 -40.75 -16.72
C ASN A 256 16.93 -41.72 -15.99
N ASP A 257 17.29 -41.41 -14.75
CA ASP A 257 17.73 -42.36 -13.71
C ASP A 257 17.22 -41.71 -12.41
N ASN A 258 16.01 -42.03 -11.95
CA ASN A 258 15.64 -43.17 -11.12
C ASN A 258 16.46 -43.33 -9.83
N ASP A 259 15.72 -43.73 -8.79
CA ASP A 259 16.12 -44.04 -7.42
C ASP A 259 16.13 -42.78 -6.51
N GLY A 260 15.32 -42.68 -5.47
CA GLY A 260 14.71 -43.73 -4.67
C GLY A 260 15.17 -43.54 -3.24
N LEU A 261 14.20 -43.25 -2.36
CA LEU A 261 14.22 -43.45 -0.91
C LEU A 261 15.08 -42.53 -0.01
N GLU A 262 14.41 -42.21 1.11
CA GLU A 262 14.80 -41.53 2.37
C GLU A 262 14.97 -40.01 2.40
#